data_AF-X1P6V7-F1
#
_entry.id   AF-X1P6V7-F1
#
_cell.length_a   1.000
_cell.length_b   1.000
_cell.length_c   1.000
_cell.angle_alpha   90.00
_cell.angle_beta   90.00
_cell.angle_gamma   90.00
#
_symmetry.space_group_name_H-M   'P 1'
#
loop_
_entity.id
_entity.type
_entity.pdbx_description
1 polymer ?
#
loop_
_entity_poly.entity_id
_entity_poly.type
_entity_poly.pdbx_seq_one_letter_code
_entity_poly.pdbx_strand_id
1 'polypeptide(L)'
;MEISRLNAVQWVPGAAENKEGVAKWIPIYRKIQAKQKAIIVYCRPQEVNLVLENLAPEGLMISISCSSEKQAEELLSEKGWIG
;
A
#
# COMPACT_ATOMS: atom_id res chain seq x y z
N MET A 1 -18.43 4.75 -2.12
CA MET A 1 -18.25 5.51 -0.86
C MET A 1 -17.99 6.95 -1.25
N GLU A 2 -18.94 7.85 -1.00
CA GLU A 2 -18.84 9.26 -1.40
C GLU A 2 -18.90 10.12 -0.15
N ILE A 3 -17.74 10.62 0.27
CA ILE A 3 -17.60 11.64 1.30
C ILE A 3 -16.78 12.75 0.65
N SER A 4 -17.42 13.89 0.36
CA SER A 4 -16.85 14.92 -0.52
C SER A 4 -15.55 15.52 -0.02
N ARG A 5 -15.35 15.59 1.31
CA ARG A 5 -14.13 16.13 1.93
C ARG A 5 -13.09 15.07 2.29
N LEU A 6 -13.36 13.79 1.99
CA LEU A 6 -12.42 12.71 2.27
C LEU A 6 -11.41 12.59 1.13
N ASN A 7 -10.16 12.92 1.40
CA ASN A 7 -9.09 12.95 0.41
C ASN A 7 -8.25 11.67 0.37
N ALA A 8 -8.13 10.97 1.50
CA ALA A 8 -7.31 9.77 1.63
C ALA A 8 -8.01 8.71 2.49
N VAL A 9 -7.70 7.44 2.23
CA VAL A 9 -8.17 6.30 3.03
C VAL A 9 -6.98 5.55 3.60
N GLN A 10 -7.00 5.34 4.91
CA GLN A 10 -6.16 4.33 5.55
C GLN A 10 -6.97 3.03 5.63
N TRP A 11 -6.49 1.96 5.00
CA TRP A 11 -7.15 0.66 5.08
C TRP A 11 -6.38 -0.27 6.01
N VAL A 12 -7.00 -0.61 7.14
CA VAL A 12 -6.43 -1.53 8.14
C VAL A 12 -7.30 -2.79 8.16
N PRO A 13 -6.72 -3.99 7.93
CA PRO A 13 -7.44 -5.25 8.07
C PRO A 13 -8.01 -5.42 9.48
N GLY A 14 -9.19 -6.03 9.60
CA GLY A 14 -9.74 -6.40 10.89
C GLY A 14 -8.84 -7.40 11.64
N ALA A 15 -8.97 -7.48 12.96
CA ALA A 15 -8.10 -8.31 13.80
C ALA A 15 -8.05 -9.80 13.40
N ALA A 16 -9.16 -10.35 12.90
CA ALA A 16 -9.24 -11.74 12.40
C ALA A 16 -8.58 -11.95 11.02
N GLU A 17 -8.27 -10.86 10.31
CA GLU A 17 -7.75 -10.85 8.95
C GLU A 17 -6.29 -10.38 8.90
N ASN A 18 -5.61 -10.33 10.05
CA ASN A 18 -4.23 -9.85 10.18
C ASN A 18 -3.19 -10.77 9.51
N LYS A 19 -3.56 -12.03 9.24
CA LYS A 19 -2.72 -12.98 8.50
C LYS A 19 -2.87 -12.83 6.99
N GLU A 20 -3.92 -12.17 6.53
CA GLU A 20 -4.17 -11.99 5.11
C GLU A 20 -3.21 -10.97 4.52
N GLY A 21 -2.66 -11.31 3.37
CA GLY A 21 -1.79 -10.41 2.62
C GLY A 21 -2.54 -9.28 1.94
N VAL A 22 -1.77 -8.35 1.38
CA VAL A 22 -2.29 -7.17 0.66
C VAL A 22 -3.17 -7.57 -0.54
N ALA A 23 -2.94 -8.76 -1.11
CA ALA A 23 -3.64 -9.32 -2.26
C ALA A 23 -5.17 -9.32 -2.09
N LYS A 24 -5.66 -9.70 -0.90
CA LYS A 24 -7.09 -9.77 -0.58
C LYS A 24 -7.79 -8.41 -0.72
N TRP A 25 -7.03 -7.33 -0.50
CA TRP A 25 -7.56 -5.98 -0.40
C TRP A 25 -7.35 -5.15 -1.68
N ILE A 26 -6.56 -5.63 -2.65
CA ILE A 26 -6.37 -4.97 -3.96
C ILE A 26 -7.68 -4.54 -4.62
N PRO A 27 -8.76 -5.36 -4.66
CA PRO A 27 -10.02 -4.93 -5.23
C PRO A 27 -10.65 -3.72 -4.51
N ILE A 28 -10.41 -3.56 -3.21
CA ILE A 28 -10.88 -2.41 -2.43
C ILE A 28 -10.02 -1.18 -2.73
N TYR A 29 -8.70 -1.36 -2.79
CA TYR A 29 -7.76 -0.29 -3.10
C TYR A 29 -8.05 0.33 -4.48
N ARG A 30 -8.32 -0.52 -5.48
CA ARG A 30 -8.73 -0.08 -6.82
C ARG A 30 -10.04 0.72 -6.80
N LYS A 31 -11.02 0.32 -5.96
CA LYS A 31 -12.27 1.09 -5.80
C LYS A 31 -12.04 2.47 -5.19
N ILE A 32 -11.05 2.61 -4.30
CA ILE A 32 -10.66 3.89 -3.71
C ILE A 32 -9.97 4.78 -4.76
N GLN A 33 -9.00 4.25 -5.50
CA GLN A 33 -8.31 4.98 -6.57
C GLN A 33 -9.24 5.37 -7.73
N ALA A 34 -10.21 4.53 -8.08
CA ALA A 34 -11.23 4.86 -9.08
C ALA A 34 -12.09 6.09 -8.69
N LYS A 35 -12.06 6.50 -7.42
CA LYS A 35 -12.70 7.71 -6.89
C LYS A 35 -11.71 8.86 -6.69
N GLN A 36 -10.50 8.74 -7.23
CA GLN A 36 -9.42 9.73 -7.14
C GLN A 36 -9.07 10.08 -5.69
N LYS A 37 -9.22 9.12 -4.77
CA LYS A 37 -8.82 9.25 -3.37
C LYS A 37 -7.46 8.61 -3.18
N ALA A 38 -6.63 9.26 -2.40
CA ALA A 38 -5.36 8.71 -1.98
C ALA A 38 -5.58 7.49 -1.07
N ILE A 39 -4.58 6.61 -1.00
CA ILE A 39 -4.65 5.42 -0.17
C ILE A 39 -3.31 5.14 0.51
N ILE A 40 -3.40 4.75 1.78
CA ILE A 40 -2.30 4.19 2.55
C ILE A 40 -2.46 2.66 2.55
N VAL A 41 -1.46 1.98 2.01
CA VAL A 41 -1.40 0.51 1.96
C VAL A 41 -0.32 0.02 2.92
N TYR A 42 -0.74 -0.78 3.90
CA TYR A 42 0.17 -1.53 4.76
C TYR A 42 0.43 -2.89 4.13
N CYS A 43 1.69 -3.22 3.84
CA CYS A 43 2.06 -4.51 3.30
C CYS A 43 3.40 -5.00 3.84
N ARG A 44 3.70 -6.28 3.64
CA ARG A 44 5.01 -6.86 3.95
C ARG A 44 6.02 -6.48 2.87
N PRO A 45 7.33 -6.50 3.17
CA PRO A 45 8.37 -6.19 2.18
C PRO A 45 8.25 -7.02 0.88
N GLN A 46 7.87 -8.29 0.99
CA GLN A 46 7.74 -9.21 -0.15
C GLN A 46 6.51 -8.91 -1.02
N GLU A 47 5.59 -8.08 -0.55
CA GLU A 47 4.34 -7.76 -1.23
C GLU A 47 4.39 -6.43 -2.00
N VAL A 48 5.50 -5.69 -1.92
CA VAL A 48 5.63 -4.36 -2.55
C VAL A 48 5.42 -4.44 -4.06
N ASN A 49 6.03 -5.42 -4.72
CA ASN A 49 5.83 -5.61 -6.16
C ASN A 49 4.35 -5.82 -6.51
N LEU A 50 3.65 -6.62 -5.70
CA LEU A 50 2.23 -6.86 -5.90
C LEU A 50 1.41 -5.56 -5.79
N VAL A 51 1.78 -4.66 -4.87
CA VAL A 51 1.15 -3.34 -4.77
C VAL A 51 1.44 -2.48 -6.00
N LEU A 52 2.71 -2.37 -6.39
CA LEU A 52 3.16 -1.54 -7.52
C LEU A 52 2.59 -2.02 -8.87
N GLU A 53 2.42 -3.32 -9.06
CA GLU A 53 1.82 -3.90 -10.28
C GLU A 53 0.31 -3.68 -10.38
N ASN A 54 -0.38 -3.47 -9.25
CA ASN A 54 -1.84 -3.48 -9.21
C ASN A 54 -2.50 -2.13 -8.94
N LEU A 55 -1.76 -1.16 -8.39
CA LEU A 55 -2.26 0.16 -8.01
C LEU A 55 -1.54 1.26 -8.77
N ALA A 56 -2.27 2.35 -9.05
CA ALA A 56 -1.68 3.53 -9.69
C ALA A 56 -0.74 4.25 -8.71
N PRO A 57 0.39 4.84 -9.15
CA PRO A 57 1.27 5.59 -8.27
C PRO A 57 0.63 6.88 -7.73
N GLU A 58 -0.33 7.46 -8.45
CA GLU A 58 -1.01 8.69 -8.04
C GLU A 58 -1.84 8.47 -6.77
N GLY A 59 -1.46 9.20 -5.71
CA GLY A 59 -2.14 9.14 -4.41
C GLY A 59 -1.85 7.84 -3.63
N LEU A 60 -0.86 7.05 -4.00
CA LEU A 60 -0.47 5.84 -3.29
C LEU A 60 0.65 6.13 -2.28
N MET A 61 0.43 5.74 -1.02
CA MET A 61 1.46 5.64 -0.01
C MET A 61 1.58 4.19 0.45
N ILE A 62 2.78 3.59 0.27
CA ILE A 62 3.07 2.25 0.77
C ILE A 62 3.80 2.40 2.12
N SER A 63 3.29 1.71 3.14
CA SER A 63 3.89 1.66 4.47
C SER A 63 4.25 0.22 4.81
N ILE A 64 5.52 0.02 5.15
CA ILE A 64 6.12 -1.31 5.32
C ILE A 64 6.89 -1.28 6.63
N SER A 65 6.83 -2.38 7.38
CA SER A 65 7.73 -2.62 8.50
C SER A 65 8.86 -3.55 8.05
N CYS A 66 10.09 -3.04 8.09
CA CYS A 66 11.30 -3.82 7.89
C CYS A 66 11.92 -4.18 9.24
N SER A 67 12.67 -5.28 9.30
CA SER A 67 13.38 -5.72 10.51
C SER A 67 14.62 -4.89 10.83
N SER A 68 15.10 -4.09 9.87
CA SER A 68 16.25 -3.21 10.02
C SER A 68 16.23 -2.10 8.97
N GLU A 69 16.97 -1.02 9.23
CA GLU A 69 17.22 0.06 8.26
C GLU A 69 17.88 -0.49 6.98
N LYS A 70 18.89 -1.36 7.11
CA LYS A 70 19.54 -2.02 5.98
C LYS A 70 18.54 -2.73 5.05
N GLN A 71 17.57 -3.46 5.60
CA GLN A 71 16.55 -4.12 4.77
C GLN A 71 15.66 -3.09 4.04
N ALA A 72 15.37 -1.96 4.66
CA ALA A 72 14.61 -0.89 4.03
C ALA A 72 15.41 -0.26 2.87
N GLU A 73 16.70 0.03 3.07
CA GLU A 73 17.59 0.55 2.03
C GLU A 73 17.73 -0.41 0.85
N GLU A 74 17.94 -1.71 1.12
CA GLU A 74 18.01 -2.74 0.08
C GLU A 74 16.72 -2.81 -0.75
N LEU A 75 15.56 -2.79 -0.07
CA LEU A 75 14.26 -2.77 -0.73
C LEU A 75 14.09 -1.52 -1.61
N LEU A 76 14.45 -0.34 -1.10
CA LEU A 76 14.35 0.91 -1.86
C LEU A 76 15.29 0.91 -3.08
N SER A 77 16.54 0.47 -2.90
CA SER A 77 17.52 0.35 -3.98
C SER A 77 17.06 -0.64 -5.06
N GLU A 78 16.45 -1.76 -4.68
CA GLU A 78 15.84 -2.72 -5.61
C GLU A 78 14.74 -2.08 -6.47
N LYS A 79 14.02 -1.09 -5.93
CA LYS A 79 13.00 -0.32 -6.67
C LYS A 79 13.55 0.90 -7.40
N GLY A 80 14.87 1.06 -7.45
CA GLY A 80 15.53 2.15 -8.18
C GLY A 80 15.50 3.50 -7.46
N TRP A 81 15.26 3.52 -6.14
CA TRP A 81 15.42 4.74 -5.35
C TRP A 81 16.91 5.07 -5.19
N ILE A 82 17.26 6.35 -5.39
CA ILE A 82 18.66 6.82 -5.45
C ILE A 82 19.04 7.79 -4.31
N GLY A 83 18.16 8.02 -3.33
CA GLY A 83 18.34 9.04 -2.28
C GLY A 83 17.71 10.37 -2.67
#